data_AF-A0A3M1A961-F1
#
_entry.id   AF-A0A3M1A961-F1
#
_cell.length_a   1.000
_cell.length_b   1.000
_cell.length_c   1.000
_cell.angle_alpha   90.00
_cell.angle_beta   90.00
_cell.angle_gamma   90.00
#
_symmetry.space_group_name_H-M   'P 1'
#
loop_
_entity.id
_entity.type
_entity.pdbx_description
1 polymer ?
#
loop_
_entity_poly.entity_id
_entity_poly.type
_entity_poly.pdbx_seq_one_letter_code
_entity_poly.pdbx_strand_id
1 'polypeptide(L)'
;VIVVDDRSEDGTARMVRIFMKKFPNLRLVEIKDKIPSMAPKKNALFRGIQRARGEIILTTDADCVPGPHWLSSMVAYFEPGVGLVAGFNPYKSSAPYNNTFHQMLALDFFAMAAISAAFIGLGFPISCSGGNLAYRKSVFQQVGGFARIDRWISGDDMLFLEKVRDHTSWKIRYAIEPESFVPTLPPPNFKSFIHQRIRYASKCPRLALPVTLGLTGIYFLNLLILMAGALSFFNIKWLPIFLTSFFMKMLFEWNFLKSASKIFQQKISLKLFFLSEGIHPFYIVCMGLLGVLLPFQWHGEIYRRKSTLYFPTG
;
A
#
# COMPACT_ATOMS: atom_id res chain seq x y z
N VAL A 1 20.10 7.98 10.00
CA VAL A 1 19.51 7.09 8.97
C VAL A 1 20.07 5.69 9.15
N ILE A 2 19.21 4.67 9.11
CA ILE A 2 19.64 3.27 9.20
C ILE A 2 19.23 2.59 7.90
N VAL A 3 20.21 2.11 7.13
CA VAL A 3 19.98 1.25 5.98
C VAL A 3 20.11 -0.19 6.46
N VAL A 4 19.10 -1.00 6.18
CA VAL A 4 19.11 -2.43 6.48
C VAL A 4 19.25 -3.19 5.17
N ASP A 5 20.36 -3.90 5.03
CA ASP A 5 20.68 -4.70 3.86
C ASP A 5 20.37 -6.18 4.17
N ASP A 6 19.40 -6.78 3.49
CA ASP A 6 18.98 -8.17 3.70
C ASP A 6 19.50 -9.09 2.59
N ARG A 7 20.77 -9.48 2.72
CA ARG A 7 21.47 -10.42 1.82
C ARG A 7 21.52 -9.94 0.36
N SER A 8 21.81 -8.66 0.13
CA SER A 8 21.97 -8.15 -1.24
C SER A 8 23.26 -8.67 -1.89
N GLU A 9 23.20 -9.03 -3.17
CA GLU A 9 24.35 -9.54 -3.95
C GLU A 9 24.94 -8.48 -4.90
N ASP A 10 24.25 -7.36 -5.10
CA ASP A 10 24.57 -6.29 -6.05
C ASP A 10 25.56 -5.24 -5.52
N GLY A 11 26.19 -5.50 -4.36
CA GLY A 11 27.12 -4.57 -3.74
C GLY A 11 26.48 -3.43 -2.96
N THR A 12 25.15 -3.46 -2.70
CA THR A 12 24.45 -2.46 -1.89
C THR A 12 25.18 -2.14 -0.57
N ALA A 13 25.55 -3.14 0.24
CA ALA A 13 26.28 -2.93 1.49
C ALA A 13 27.62 -2.19 1.29
N ARG A 14 28.37 -2.49 0.21
CA ARG A 14 29.62 -1.79 -0.13
C ARG A 14 29.36 -0.31 -0.42
N MET A 15 28.32 -0.01 -1.20
CA MET A 15 27.95 1.38 -1.52
C MET A 15 27.57 2.16 -0.26
N VAL A 16 26.76 1.57 0.63
CA VAL A 16 26.37 2.23 1.90
C VAL A 16 27.61 2.55 2.75
N ARG A 17 28.58 1.64 2.86
CA ARG A 17 29.82 1.90 3.61
C ARG A 17 30.64 3.07 3.03
N ILE A 18 30.62 3.27 1.71
CA ILE A 18 31.24 4.45 1.09
C ILE A 18 30.51 5.73 1.52
N PHE A 19 29.18 5.74 1.46
CA PHE A 19 28.38 6.88 1.90
C PHE A 19 28.51 7.18 3.41
N MET A 20 28.74 6.16 4.24
CA MET A 20 28.97 6.37 5.68
C MET A 20 30.21 7.23 5.96
N LYS A 21 31.21 7.25 5.07
CA LYS A 21 32.37 8.16 5.20
C LYS A 21 31.98 9.63 5.02
N LYS A 22 30.93 9.91 4.23
CA LYS A 22 30.41 11.25 3.97
C LYS A 22 29.32 11.65 4.98
N PHE A 23 28.54 10.69 5.47
CA PHE A 23 27.38 10.95 6.33
C PHE A 23 27.54 10.27 7.69
N PRO A 24 28.00 10.98 8.74
CA PRO A 24 28.33 10.38 10.04
C PRO A 24 27.11 9.83 10.79
N ASN A 25 25.89 10.24 10.40
CA ASN A 25 24.63 9.75 10.95
C ASN A 25 24.01 8.58 10.15
N LEU A 26 24.70 8.11 9.11
CA LEU A 26 24.33 6.91 8.36
C LEU A 26 24.87 5.66 9.08
N ARG A 27 24.01 4.65 9.20
CA ARG A 27 24.34 3.35 9.79
C ARG A 27 23.89 2.26 8.84
N LEU A 28 24.67 1.19 8.77
CA LEU A 28 24.35 -0.01 8.01
C LEU A 28 24.07 -1.16 8.98
N VAL A 29 23.03 -1.94 8.66
CA VAL A 29 22.69 -3.19 9.35
C VAL A 29 22.64 -4.28 8.29
N GLU A 30 23.64 -5.15 8.28
CA GLU A 30 23.68 -6.28 7.35
C GLU A 30 23.05 -7.51 8.00
N ILE A 31 22.11 -8.13 7.29
CA ILE A 31 21.50 -9.40 7.65
C ILE A 31 22.10 -10.45 6.73
N LYS A 32 22.82 -11.39 7.32
CA LYS A 32 23.47 -12.50 6.60
C LYS A 32 22.69 -13.81 6.74
N ASP A 33 21.91 -13.92 7.80
CA ASP A 33 21.17 -15.10 8.20
C ASP A 33 19.69 -15.05 7.77
N LYS A 34 19.12 -16.19 7.36
CA LYS A 34 17.67 -16.36 7.20
C LYS A 34 17.10 -16.84 8.53
N ILE A 35 16.07 -16.15 9.05
CA ILE A 35 15.28 -16.63 10.19
C ILE A 35 14.04 -17.33 9.63
N PRO A 36 13.92 -18.67 9.70
CA PRO A 36 12.80 -19.39 9.09
C PRO A 36 11.42 -18.96 9.61
N SER A 37 11.37 -18.44 10.84
CA SER A 37 10.13 -18.00 11.49
C SER A 37 9.73 -16.56 11.18
N MET A 38 10.47 -15.81 10.35
CA MET A 38 10.20 -14.41 10.07
C MET A 38 10.41 -14.03 8.61
N ALA A 39 9.46 -13.30 8.04
CA ALA A 39 9.54 -12.81 6.67
C ALA A 39 10.71 -11.82 6.50
N PRO A 40 11.40 -11.85 5.34
CA PRO A 40 12.58 -11.02 5.06
C PRO A 40 12.43 -9.54 5.43
N LYS A 41 11.42 -8.85 4.87
CA LYS A 41 11.17 -7.42 5.12
C LYS A 41 10.85 -7.12 6.59
N LYS A 42 10.07 -7.97 7.26
CA LYS A 42 9.73 -7.79 8.69
C LYS A 42 10.96 -7.98 9.59
N ASN A 43 11.83 -8.94 9.28
CA ASN A 43 13.10 -9.12 9.99
C ASN A 43 14.03 -7.91 9.79
N ALA A 44 14.11 -7.39 8.55
CA ALA A 44 14.88 -6.20 8.23
C ALA A 44 14.40 -4.98 9.05
N LEU A 45 13.10 -4.69 9.00
CA LEU A 45 12.49 -3.62 9.78
C LEU A 45 12.74 -3.81 11.28
N PHE A 46 12.50 -5.01 11.82
CA PHE A 46 12.71 -5.31 13.24
C PHE A 46 14.16 -5.03 13.68
N ARG A 47 15.16 -5.55 12.95
CA ARG A 47 16.58 -5.33 13.26
C ARG A 47 17.01 -3.86 13.12
N GLY A 48 16.41 -3.14 12.17
CA GLY A 48 16.61 -1.69 12.01
C GLY A 48 16.05 -0.90 13.17
N ILE A 49 14.80 -1.16 13.56
CA ILE A 49 14.08 -0.48 14.66
C ILE A 49 14.78 -0.74 16.00
N GLN A 50 15.28 -1.97 16.24
CA GLN A 50 16.06 -2.27 17.44
C GLN A 50 17.30 -1.38 17.58
N ARG A 51 17.97 -1.06 16.47
CA ARG A 51 19.15 -0.19 16.44
C ARG A 51 18.81 1.30 16.38
N ALA A 52 17.56 1.66 16.10
CA ALA A 52 17.12 3.05 16.09
C ALA A 52 17.12 3.64 17.50
N ARG A 53 17.63 4.87 17.63
CA ARG A 53 17.68 5.61 18.91
C ARG A 53 16.59 6.67 19.03
N GLY A 54 15.95 7.04 17.93
CA GLY A 54 14.89 8.03 17.92
C GLY A 54 13.60 7.51 18.56
N GLU A 55 12.82 8.44 19.12
CA GLU A 55 11.49 8.15 19.64
C GLU A 55 10.50 7.84 18.52
N ILE A 56 10.59 8.57 17.41
CA ILE A 56 9.76 8.35 16.21
C ILE A 56 10.60 7.58 15.19
N ILE A 57 10.03 6.50 14.69
CA ILE A 57 10.56 5.71 13.59
C ILE A 57 9.85 6.17 12.32
N LEU A 58 10.60 6.50 11.28
CA LEU A 58 10.08 6.72 9.93
C LEU A 58 10.67 5.66 9.01
N THR A 59 9.83 5.01 8.20
CA THR A 59 10.21 4.00 7.23
C THR A 59 9.94 4.49 5.81
N THR A 60 10.84 4.14 4.91
CA THR A 60 10.66 4.35 3.47
C THR A 60 11.35 3.21 2.72
N ASP A 61 10.85 2.86 1.54
CA ASP A 61 11.40 1.79 0.71
C ASP A 61 12.58 2.32 -0.14
N ALA A 62 13.43 1.43 -0.65
CA ALA A 62 14.64 1.83 -1.39
C ALA A 62 14.36 2.51 -2.75
N ASP A 63 13.15 2.35 -3.29
CA ASP A 63 12.68 2.97 -4.53
C ASP A 63 11.90 4.28 -4.30
N CYS A 64 11.77 4.69 -3.04
CA CYS A 64 11.09 5.90 -2.61
C CYS A 64 12.07 7.07 -2.47
N VAL A 65 11.65 8.26 -2.87
CA VAL A 65 12.49 9.48 -2.82
C VAL A 65 11.78 10.57 -2.03
N PRO A 66 12.02 10.67 -0.72
CA PRO A 66 11.39 11.70 0.12
C PRO A 66 11.92 13.09 -0.19
N GLY A 67 11.05 14.09 -0.07
CA GLY A 67 11.44 15.51 -0.16
C GLY A 67 12.26 15.98 1.04
N PRO A 68 12.91 17.16 0.95
CA PRO A 68 13.76 17.70 2.02
C PRO A 68 13.00 17.98 3.32
N HIS A 69 11.70 18.26 3.25
CA HIS A 69 10.84 18.54 4.40
C HIS A 69 10.07 17.32 4.93
N TRP A 70 10.26 16.13 4.35
CA TRP A 70 9.52 14.92 4.68
C TRP A 70 9.55 14.58 6.17
N LEU A 71 10.72 14.64 6.81
CA LEU A 71 10.84 14.32 8.22
C LEU A 71 10.06 15.31 9.09
N SER A 72 10.22 16.61 8.86
CA SER A 72 9.53 17.66 9.62
C SER A 72 8.01 17.62 9.42
N SER A 73 7.55 17.39 8.19
CA SER A 73 6.12 17.33 7.87
C SER A 73 5.44 16.10 8.48
N MET A 74 6.09 14.93 8.44
CA MET A 74 5.58 13.73 9.09
C MET A 74 5.57 13.85 10.62
N VAL A 75 6.63 14.42 11.22
CA VAL A 75 6.74 14.56 12.69
C VAL A 75 5.72 15.56 13.23
N ALA A 76 5.31 16.57 12.45
CA ALA A 76 4.32 17.57 12.88
C ALA A 76 2.96 16.96 13.29
N TYR A 77 2.63 15.76 12.83
CA TYR A 77 1.40 15.05 13.20
C TYR A 77 1.44 14.38 14.58
N PHE A 78 2.61 14.29 15.23
CA PHE A 78 2.78 13.56 16.48
C PHE A 78 2.39 14.39 17.72
N GLU A 79 1.13 14.75 17.81
CA GLU A 79 0.52 15.28 19.04
C GLU A 79 0.51 14.22 20.17
N PRO A 80 0.31 14.63 21.44
CA PRO A 80 0.04 13.70 22.52
C PRO A 80 -1.12 12.74 22.16
N GLY A 81 -0.86 11.44 22.31
CA GLY A 81 -1.83 10.39 21.96
C GLY A 81 -1.86 9.98 20.48
N VAL A 82 -1.05 10.57 19.58
CA VAL A 82 -0.83 10.03 18.22
C VAL A 82 0.33 9.05 18.23
N GLY A 83 0.08 7.81 17.81
CA GLY A 83 1.07 6.73 17.84
C GLY A 83 1.61 6.34 16.47
N LEU A 84 0.85 6.59 15.39
CA LEU A 84 1.22 6.23 14.03
C LEU A 84 0.66 7.25 13.03
N VAL A 85 1.48 7.59 12.04
CA VAL A 85 1.16 8.51 10.95
C VAL A 85 1.49 7.81 9.63
N ALA A 86 0.45 7.54 8.82
CA ALA A 86 0.62 7.06 7.45
C ALA A 86 0.74 8.27 6.51
N GLY A 87 1.40 8.10 5.37
CA GLY A 87 1.53 9.15 4.36
C GLY A 87 1.34 8.62 2.94
N PHE A 88 1.21 9.54 1.99
CA PHE A 88 1.00 9.21 0.58
C PHE A 88 2.33 8.96 -0.16
N ASN A 89 2.34 7.93 -1.01
CA ASN A 89 3.44 7.60 -1.91
C ASN A 89 3.02 7.77 -3.38
N PRO A 90 2.92 8.99 -3.93
CA PRO A 90 2.49 9.15 -5.33
C PRO A 90 3.45 8.41 -6.29
N TYR A 91 2.92 7.82 -7.36
CA TYR A 91 3.80 7.34 -8.43
C TYR A 91 4.47 8.50 -9.15
N LYS A 92 5.77 8.36 -9.41
CA LYS A 92 6.52 9.32 -10.23
C LYS A 92 5.93 9.38 -11.64
N SER A 93 5.73 10.61 -12.13
CA SER A 93 5.20 10.90 -13.47
C SER A 93 6.26 11.51 -14.41
N SER A 94 7.52 11.09 -14.25
CA SER A 94 8.64 11.46 -15.13
C SER A 94 8.99 10.32 -16.07
N ALA A 95 9.61 10.62 -17.21
CA ALA A 95 10.08 9.58 -18.15
C ALA A 95 10.95 8.53 -17.42
N PRO A 96 10.80 7.23 -17.73
CA PRO A 96 9.94 6.62 -18.76
C PRO A 96 8.46 6.40 -18.33
N TYR A 97 8.05 6.83 -17.15
CA TYR A 97 6.78 6.47 -16.50
C TYR A 97 5.67 7.53 -16.66
N ASN A 98 5.60 8.20 -17.81
CA ASN A 98 4.67 9.31 -18.06
C ASN A 98 3.60 9.02 -19.13
N ASN A 99 3.53 7.78 -19.64
CA ASN A 99 2.51 7.38 -20.62
C ASN A 99 1.13 7.13 -19.98
N THR A 100 0.08 6.99 -20.80
CA THR A 100 -1.30 6.81 -20.33
C THR A 100 -1.48 5.63 -19.37
N PHE A 101 -0.79 4.52 -19.61
CA PHE A 101 -0.84 3.36 -18.71
C PHE A 101 -0.36 3.72 -17.30
N HIS A 102 0.82 4.35 -17.17
CA HIS A 102 1.35 4.76 -15.87
C HIS A 102 0.51 5.85 -15.19
N GLN A 103 -0.09 6.74 -15.97
CA GLN A 103 -1.02 7.75 -15.45
C GLN A 103 -2.31 7.11 -14.88
N MET A 104 -2.83 6.07 -15.51
CA MET A 104 -3.94 5.28 -14.96
C MET A 104 -3.54 4.55 -13.68
N LEU A 105 -2.33 3.97 -13.64
CA LEU A 105 -1.79 3.36 -12.42
C LEU A 105 -1.67 4.38 -11.27
N ALA A 106 -1.22 5.59 -11.58
CA ALA A 106 -1.11 6.67 -10.60
C ALA A 106 -2.48 7.09 -10.06
N LEU A 107 -3.51 7.14 -10.92
CA LEU A 107 -4.89 7.42 -10.49
C LEU A 107 -5.45 6.32 -9.57
N ASP A 108 -5.26 5.05 -9.93
CA ASP A 108 -5.66 3.90 -9.10
C ASP A 108 -4.93 3.90 -7.75
N PHE A 109 -3.62 4.16 -7.75
CA PHE A 109 -2.84 4.24 -6.51
C PHE A 109 -3.25 5.45 -5.65
N PHE A 110 -3.58 6.59 -6.26
CA PHE A 110 -4.15 7.74 -5.57
C PHE A 110 -5.51 7.43 -4.95
N ALA A 111 -6.41 6.73 -5.67
CA ALA A 111 -7.70 6.31 -5.15
C ALA A 111 -7.55 5.45 -3.88
N MET A 112 -6.61 4.50 -3.87
CA MET A 112 -6.32 3.67 -2.70
C MET A 112 -5.79 4.51 -1.52
N ALA A 113 -4.91 5.47 -1.77
CA ALA A 113 -4.40 6.37 -0.74
C ALA A 113 -5.51 7.29 -0.17
N ALA A 114 -6.38 7.81 -1.02
CA ALA A 114 -7.52 8.63 -0.62
C ALA A 114 -8.51 7.84 0.26
N ILE A 115 -8.81 6.58 -0.11
CA ILE A 115 -9.63 5.68 0.71
C ILE A 115 -8.95 5.45 2.06
N SER A 116 -7.65 5.16 2.06
CA SER A 116 -6.86 4.96 3.29
C SER A 116 -6.94 6.16 4.23
N ALA A 117 -6.78 7.37 3.70
CA ALA A 117 -6.87 8.61 4.46
C ALA A 117 -8.27 8.88 4.98
N ALA A 118 -9.31 8.64 4.17
CA ALA A 118 -10.70 8.79 4.58
C ALA A 118 -11.03 7.86 5.77
N PHE A 119 -10.65 6.59 5.68
CA PHE A 119 -10.88 5.62 6.76
C PHE A 119 -10.08 5.93 8.03
N ILE A 120 -8.84 6.42 7.90
CA ILE A 120 -8.07 6.93 9.05
C ILE A 120 -8.76 8.16 9.67
N GLY A 121 -9.26 9.08 8.86
CA GLY A 121 -10.01 10.24 9.31
C GLY A 121 -11.32 9.89 10.02
N LEU A 122 -11.98 8.81 9.59
CA LEU A 122 -13.18 8.25 10.22
C LEU A 122 -12.88 7.45 11.51
N GLY A 123 -11.61 7.32 11.91
CA GLY A 123 -11.22 6.57 13.10
C GLY A 123 -11.24 5.05 12.92
N PHE A 124 -11.35 4.55 11.69
CA PHE A 124 -11.24 3.12 11.38
C PHE A 124 -10.15 2.86 10.33
N PRO A 125 -8.86 2.97 10.68
CA PRO A 125 -7.74 2.75 9.76
C PRO A 125 -7.79 1.36 9.12
N ILE A 126 -7.78 1.28 7.79
CA ILE A 126 -7.84 -0.01 7.07
C ILE A 126 -6.57 -0.34 6.28
N SER A 127 -5.73 0.65 5.97
CA SER A 127 -4.53 0.46 5.16
C SER A 127 -3.51 1.56 5.43
N CYS A 128 -2.28 1.33 5.00
CA CYS A 128 -1.20 2.30 4.87
C CYS A 128 -0.12 1.74 3.93
N SER A 129 0.87 2.57 3.59
CA SER A 129 2.02 2.18 2.80
C SER A 129 3.29 2.22 3.66
N GLY A 130 4.05 1.13 3.68
CA GLY A 130 5.33 1.06 4.39
C GLY A 130 6.40 2.02 3.84
N GLY A 131 6.23 2.49 2.60
CA GLY A 131 7.12 3.45 1.94
C GLY A 131 6.98 4.90 2.45
N ASN A 132 5.94 5.21 3.21
CA ASN A 132 5.75 6.49 3.89
C ASN A 132 4.94 6.27 5.17
N LEU A 133 5.62 5.77 6.20
CA LEU A 133 5.01 5.42 7.46
C LEU A 133 5.90 5.90 8.61
N ALA A 134 5.28 6.50 9.61
CA ALA A 134 5.93 6.91 10.85
C ALA A 134 5.17 6.37 12.06
N TYR A 135 5.88 6.01 13.13
CA TYR A 135 5.25 5.60 14.39
C TYR A 135 6.18 5.80 15.57
N ARG A 136 5.60 5.97 16.76
CA ARG A 136 6.40 5.96 18.00
C ARG A 136 7.01 4.58 18.20
N LYS A 137 8.28 4.54 18.57
CA LYS A 137 8.99 3.31 18.92
C LYS A 137 8.29 2.58 20.08
N SER A 138 7.71 3.34 21.02
CA SER A 138 6.92 2.80 22.12
C SER A 138 5.67 2.05 21.65
N VAL A 139 4.97 2.52 20.62
CA VAL A 139 3.82 1.82 20.01
C VAL A 139 4.26 0.50 19.42
N PHE A 140 5.38 0.48 18.68
CA PHE A 140 5.95 -0.74 18.13
C PHE A 140 6.28 -1.75 19.24
N GLN A 141 6.86 -1.30 20.35
CA GLN A 141 7.15 -2.16 21.50
C GLN A 141 5.88 -2.67 22.20
N GLN A 142 4.88 -1.79 22.40
CA GLN A 142 3.62 -2.09 23.08
C GLN A 142 2.85 -3.22 22.38
N VAL A 143 2.81 -3.23 21.04
CA VAL A 143 2.13 -4.28 20.28
C VAL A 143 3.02 -5.52 20.02
N GLY A 144 4.21 -5.59 20.63
CA GLY A 144 5.16 -6.69 20.46
C GLY A 144 5.80 -6.74 19.05
N GLY A 145 5.94 -5.59 18.39
CA GLY A 145 6.47 -5.47 17.04
C GLY A 145 5.67 -6.28 16.02
N PHE A 146 6.35 -7.14 15.26
CA PHE A 146 5.72 -8.01 14.26
C PHE A 146 5.22 -9.35 14.81
N ALA A 147 5.28 -9.59 16.14
CA ALA A 147 4.83 -10.84 16.73
C ALA A 147 3.43 -11.22 16.26
N ARG A 148 3.23 -12.51 15.91
CA ARG A 148 2.00 -13.11 15.34
C ARG A 148 1.74 -12.79 13.86
N ILE A 149 2.45 -11.81 13.29
CA ILE A 149 2.44 -11.49 11.85
C ILE A 149 3.82 -11.71 11.20
N ASP A 150 4.78 -12.28 11.94
CA ASP A 150 6.20 -12.40 11.57
C ASP A 150 6.39 -13.21 10.29
N ARG A 151 5.70 -14.34 10.17
CA ARG A 151 5.85 -15.31 9.07
C ARG A 151 5.23 -14.84 7.74
N TRP A 152 4.48 -13.75 7.76
CA TRP A 152 3.76 -13.27 6.58
C TRP A 152 4.70 -12.51 5.66
N ILE A 153 4.88 -12.99 4.43
CA ILE A 153 5.80 -12.38 3.47
C ILE A 153 5.43 -10.92 3.16
N SER A 154 4.15 -10.59 3.12
CA SER A 154 3.66 -9.23 2.83
C SER A 154 2.86 -8.62 3.99
N GLY A 155 2.51 -7.33 3.88
CA GLY A 155 1.64 -6.63 4.81
C GLY A 155 2.32 -6.23 6.12
N ASP A 156 3.64 -5.99 6.09
CA ASP A 156 4.37 -5.42 7.23
C ASP A 156 3.78 -4.08 7.71
N ASP A 157 3.30 -3.26 6.78
CA ASP A 157 2.64 -1.99 7.01
C ASP A 157 1.20 -2.15 7.51
N MET A 158 0.34 -2.72 6.67
CA MET A 158 -1.10 -2.84 6.89
C MET A 158 -1.43 -3.67 8.14
N LEU A 159 -0.79 -4.84 8.32
CA LEU A 159 -1.07 -5.70 9.47
C LEU A 159 -0.53 -5.07 10.76
N PHE A 160 0.55 -4.29 10.69
CA PHE A 160 1.03 -3.53 11.84
C PHE A 160 0.04 -2.41 12.21
N LEU A 161 -0.48 -1.68 11.22
CA LEU A 161 -1.52 -0.69 11.43
C LEU A 161 -2.78 -1.28 12.07
N GLU A 162 -3.22 -2.47 11.63
CA GLU A 162 -4.34 -3.19 12.28
C GLU A 162 -4.01 -3.56 13.73
N LYS A 163 -2.80 -4.05 14.03
CA LYS A 163 -2.38 -4.31 15.41
C LYS A 163 -2.43 -3.05 16.28
N VAL A 164 -2.01 -1.90 15.75
CA VAL A 164 -2.07 -0.63 16.50
C VAL A 164 -3.53 -0.22 16.72
N ARG A 165 -4.39 -0.32 15.71
CA ARG A 165 -5.83 -0.03 15.80
C ARG A 165 -6.53 -0.91 16.83
N ASP A 166 -6.25 -2.22 16.82
CA ASP A 166 -7.02 -3.22 17.56
C ASP A 166 -6.50 -3.49 18.98
N HIS A 167 -5.24 -3.13 19.27
CA HIS A 167 -4.60 -3.44 20.55
C HIS A 167 -4.07 -2.23 21.31
N THR A 168 -4.37 -1.01 20.85
CA THR A 168 -3.94 0.21 21.54
C THR A 168 -5.01 1.29 21.51
N SER A 169 -4.85 2.30 22.37
CA SER A 169 -5.66 3.52 22.37
C SER A 169 -5.00 4.67 21.57
N TRP A 170 -3.87 4.40 20.90
CA TRP A 170 -3.17 5.43 20.14
C TRP A 170 -3.98 5.86 18.93
N LYS A 171 -4.06 7.18 18.72
CA LYS A 171 -4.63 7.75 17.51
C LYS A 171 -3.72 7.48 16.32
N ILE A 172 -4.34 7.17 15.19
CA ILE A 172 -3.69 7.06 13.89
C ILE A 172 -4.06 8.29 13.06
N ARG A 173 -3.09 8.83 12.32
CA ARG A 173 -3.26 10.00 11.45
C ARG A 173 -2.75 9.68 10.04
N TYR A 174 -3.21 10.49 9.08
CA TYR A 174 -2.75 10.44 7.71
C TYR A 174 -2.18 11.81 7.34
N ALA A 175 -0.93 11.85 6.90
CA ALA A 175 -0.26 13.05 6.44
C ALA A 175 -0.73 13.42 5.03
N ILE A 176 -1.39 14.57 4.92
CA ILE A 176 -2.04 15.04 3.69
C ILE A 176 -1.32 16.22 3.02
N GLU A 177 -0.32 16.82 3.68
CA GLU A 177 0.45 17.92 3.10
C GLU A 177 1.41 17.41 2.02
N PRO A 178 1.54 18.11 0.88
CA PRO A 178 2.46 17.72 -0.18
C PRO A 178 3.91 17.49 0.25
N GLU A 179 4.40 18.26 1.24
CA GLU A 179 5.75 18.12 1.81
C GLU A 179 5.95 16.80 2.58
N SER A 180 4.87 16.08 2.91
CA SER A 180 4.93 14.75 3.52
C SER A 180 4.96 13.62 2.49
N PHE A 181 4.71 13.91 1.21
CA PHE A 181 4.59 12.87 0.20
C PHE A 181 5.95 12.32 -0.20
N VAL A 182 5.98 11.02 -0.49
CA VAL A 182 7.20 10.30 -0.84
C VAL A 182 7.02 9.58 -2.17
N PRO A 183 7.40 10.21 -3.30
CA PRO A 183 7.25 9.59 -4.61
C PRO A 183 7.96 8.23 -4.74
N THR A 184 7.29 7.26 -5.34
CA THR A 184 7.81 5.90 -5.62
C THR A 184 7.70 5.56 -7.10
N LEU A 185 8.42 4.53 -7.53
CA LEU A 185 8.38 4.05 -8.91
C LEU A 185 7.12 3.22 -9.16
N PRO A 186 6.38 3.49 -10.26
CA PRO A 186 5.30 2.60 -10.65
C PRO A 186 5.85 1.29 -11.21
N PRO A 187 5.03 0.22 -11.27
CA PRO A 187 5.38 -0.99 -12.01
C PRO A 187 5.71 -0.65 -13.48
N PRO A 188 6.82 -1.18 -14.04
CA PRO A 188 7.30 -0.76 -15.36
C PRO A 188 6.46 -1.27 -16.53
N ASN A 189 5.64 -2.30 -16.31
CA ASN A 189 4.79 -2.90 -17.33
C ASN A 189 3.57 -3.58 -16.70
N PHE A 190 2.62 -3.97 -17.55
CA PHE A 190 1.37 -4.61 -17.15
C PHE A 190 1.58 -5.90 -16.36
N LYS A 191 2.56 -6.74 -16.74
CA LYS A 191 2.86 -7.99 -16.02
C LYS A 191 3.29 -7.69 -14.58
N SER A 192 4.23 -6.76 -14.38
CA SER A 192 4.67 -6.33 -13.05
C SER A 192 3.52 -5.74 -12.23
N PHE A 193 2.62 -4.98 -12.87
CA PHE A 193 1.41 -4.44 -12.22
C PHE A 193 0.49 -5.57 -11.72
N ILE A 194 0.18 -6.56 -12.56
CA ILE A 194 -0.68 -7.68 -12.16
C ILE A 194 -0.07 -8.48 -11.00
N HIS A 195 1.23 -8.77 -11.04
CA HIS A 195 1.91 -9.43 -9.91
C HIS A 195 1.83 -8.61 -8.62
N GLN A 196 1.97 -7.29 -8.71
CA GLN A 196 1.82 -6.39 -7.56
C GLN A 196 0.39 -6.45 -7.00
N ARG A 197 -0.64 -6.44 -7.85
CA ARG A 197 -2.05 -6.49 -7.43
C ARG A 197 -2.46 -7.84 -6.84
N ILE A 198 -2.01 -8.95 -7.42
CA ILE A 198 -2.19 -10.28 -6.82
C ILE A 198 -1.54 -10.31 -5.43
N ARG A 199 -0.32 -9.77 -5.27
CA ARG A 199 0.33 -9.67 -3.95
C ARG A 199 -0.49 -8.83 -2.97
N TYR A 200 -1.13 -7.75 -3.39
CA TYR A 200 -1.97 -6.95 -2.49
C TYR A 200 -3.24 -7.69 -2.09
N ALA A 201 -3.94 -8.29 -3.06
CA ALA A 201 -5.15 -9.06 -2.82
C ALA A 201 -4.89 -10.33 -1.97
N SER A 202 -3.67 -10.88 -2.03
CA SER A 202 -3.25 -12.01 -1.20
C SER A 202 -3.40 -11.77 0.31
N LYS A 203 -3.45 -10.48 0.74
CA LYS A 203 -3.64 -10.06 2.13
C LYS A 203 -5.10 -10.15 2.61
N CYS A 204 -6.09 -10.17 1.70
CA CYS A 204 -7.52 -10.15 2.01
C CYS A 204 -8.00 -11.14 3.09
N PRO A 205 -7.52 -12.41 3.15
CA PRO A 205 -8.03 -13.39 4.11
C PRO A 205 -7.78 -13.07 5.58
N ARG A 206 -7.00 -12.04 5.88
CA ARG A 206 -6.57 -11.64 7.23
C ARG A 206 -7.15 -10.30 7.68
N LEU A 207 -7.84 -9.62 6.78
CA LEU A 207 -8.41 -8.30 7.07
C LEU A 207 -9.55 -8.44 8.06
N ALA A 208 -9.72 -7.42 8.90
CA ALA A 208 -10.86 -7.34 9.79
C ALA A 208 -12.18 -7.56 9.03
N LEU A 209 -13.15 -8.23 9.65
CA LEU A 209 -14.41 -8.60 9.02
C LEU A 209 -15.11 -7.41 8.32
N PRO A 210 -15.20 -6.20 8.90
CA PRO A 210 -15.81 -5.05 8.22
C PRO A 210 -15.09 -4.68 6.91
N VAL A 211 -13.75 -4.76 6.89
CA VAL A 211 -12.94 -4.48 5.69
C VAL A 211 -13.20 -5.54 4.63
N THR A 212 -13.20 -6.82 5.03
CA THR A 212 -13.49 -7.94 4.15
C THR A 212 -14.89 -7.82 3.54
N LEU A 213 -15.91 -7.49 4.33
CA LEU A 213 -17.28 -7.27 3.86
C LEU A 213 -17.36 -6.09 2.88
N GLY A 214 -16.68 -4.98 3.18
CA GLY A 214 -16.62 -3.81 2.30
C GLY A 214 -16.00 -4.14 0.94
N LEU A 215 -14.83 -4.79 0.93
CA LEU A 215 -14.16 -5.21 -0.31
C LEU A 215 -14.99 -6.23 -1.10
N THR A 216 -15.65 -7.16 -0.40
CA THR A 216 -16.56 -8.15 -1.02
C THR A 216 -17.79 -7.46 -1.62
N GLY A 217 -18.35 -6.46 -0.94
CA GLY A 217 -19.44 -5.64 -1.47
C GLY A 217 -19.04 -4.87 -2.73
N ILE A 218 -17.84 -4.27 -2.76
CA ILE A 218 -17.29 -3.61 -3.95
C ILE A 218 -17.11 -4.62 -5.09
N TYR A 219 -16.61 -5.82 -4.80
CA TYR A 219 -16.49 -6.89 -5.79
C TYR A 219 -17.86 -7.27 -6.39
N PHE A 220 -18.85 -7.54 -5.54
CA PHE A 220 -20.19 -7.93 -6.01
C PHE A 220 -20.90 -6.80 -6.75
N LEU A 221 -20.76 -5.55 -6.32
CA LEU A 221 -21.29 -4.39 -7.05
C LEU A 221 -20.76 -4.35 -8.48
N ASN A 222 -19.44 -4.48 -8.66
CA ASN A 222 -18.82 -4.47 -9.99
C ASN A 222 -19.21 -5.71 -10.80
N LEU A 223 -19.30 -6.89 -10.17
CA LEU A 223 -19.77 -8.10 -10.82
C LEU A 223 -21.20 -7.97 -11.34
N LEU A 224 -22.11 -7.44 -10.53
CA LEU A 224 -23.52 -7.23 -10.91
C LEU A 224 -23.67 -6.22 -12.05
N ILE A 225 -22.87 -5.15 -12.05
CA ILE A 225 -22.81 -4.20 -13.17
C ILE A 225 -22.38 -4.91 -14.46
N LEU A 226 -21.30 -5.69 -14.41
CA LEU A 226 -20.83 -6.45 -15.58
C LEU A 226 -21.85 -7.49 -16.05
N MET A 227 -22.51 -8.18 -15.12
CA MET A 227 -23.58 -9.15 -15.44
C MET A 227 -24.77 -8.47 -16.10
N ALA A 228 -25.22 -7.31 -15.61
CA ALA A 228 -26.28 -6.54 -16.26
C ALA A 228 -25.88 -6.09 -17.68
N GLY A 229 -24.62 -5.68 -17.86
CA GLY A 229 -24.07 -5.37 -19.18
C GLY A 229 -24.10 -6.59 -20.12
N ALA A 230 -23.67 -7.76 -19.64
CA ALA A 230 -23.70 -9.00 -20.41
C ALA A 230 -25.13 -9.45 -20.76
N LEU A 231 -26.07 -9.35 -19.82
CA LEU A 231 -27.47 -9.71 -20.04
C LEU A 231 -28.19 -8.75 -21.00
N SER A 232 -27.71 -7.51 -21.14
CA SER A 232 -28.28 -6.54 -22.06
C SER A 232 -28.18 -6.95 -23.53
N PHE A 233 -27.20 -7.79 -23.89
CA PHE A 233 -27.09 -8.38 -25.23
C PHE A 233 -28.20 -9.39 -25.55
N PHE A 234 -28.79 -10.02 -24.52
CA PHE A 234 -29.87 -10.99 -24.68
C PHE A 234 -31.26 -10.37 -24.47
N ASN A 235 -31.36 -9.37 -23.60
CA ASN A 235 -32.60 -8.65 -23.32
C ASN A 235 -32.33 -7.18 -23.01
N ILE A 236 -32.80 -6.30 -23.90
CA ILE A 236 -32.58 -4.85 -23.83
C ILE A 236 -33.08 -4.20 -22.53
N LYS A 237 -33.99 -4.84 -21.79
CA LYS A 237 -34.47 -4.36 -20.47
C LYS A 237 -33.35 -4.28 -19.43
N TRP A 238 -32.25 -5.01 -19.59
CA TRP A 238 -31.07 -4.90 -18.71
C TRP A 238 -30.20 -3.69 -19.02
N LEU A 239 -30.30 -3.10 -20.21
CA LEU A 239 -29.47 -1.95 -20.61
C LEU A 239 -29.68 -0.73 -19.71
N PRO A 240 -30.92 -0.29 -19.38
CA PRO A 240 -31.11 0.81 -18.44
C PRO A 240 -30.52 0.53 -17.05
N ILE A 241 -30.60 -0.73 -16.56
CA ILE A 241 -30.03 -1.14 -15.27
C ILE A 241 -28.51 -1.00 -15.31
N PHE A 242 -27.86 -1.56 -16.34
CA PHE A 242 -26.42 -1.45 -16.54
C PHE A 242 -25.97 0.01 -16.59
N LEU A 243 -26.58 0.82 -17.46
CA LEU A 243 -26.22 2.23 -17.64
C LEU A 243 -26.41 3.01 -16.34
N THR A 244 -27.57 2.87 -15.69
CA THR A 244 -27.87 3.61 -14.45
C THR A 244 -26.89 3.25 -13.35
N SER A 245 -26.66 1.96 -13.10
CA SER A 245 -25.71 1.50 -12.07
C SER A 245 -24.27 1.93 -12.38
N PHE A 246 -23.84 1.84 -13.65
CA PHE A 246 -22.50 2.26 -14.08
C PHE A 246 -22.30 3.77 -13.91
N PHE A 247 -23.25 4.60 -14.38
CA PHE A 247 -23.16 6.05 -14.26
C PHE A 247 -23.28 6.53 -12.80
N MET A 248 -24.14 5.89 -11.99
CA MET A 248 -24.21 6.20 -10.56
C MET A 248 -22.89 5.90 -9.86
N LYS A 249 -22.32 4.70 -10.08
CA LYS A 249 -21.01 4.32 -9.55
C LYS A 249 -19.93 5.36 -9.90
N MET A 250 -19.82 5.66 -11.20
CA MET A 250 -18.87 6.64 -11.73
C MET A 250 -19.07 8.04 -11.11
N LEU A 251 -20.31 8.48 -10.91
CA LEU A 251 -20.62 9.76 -10.28
C LEU A 251 -20.12 9.79 -8.83
N PHE A 252 -20.33 8.73 -8.04
CA PHE A 252 -19.84 8.67 -6.66
C PHE A 252 -18.31 8.67 -6.58
N GLU A 253 -17.64 7.88 -7.41
CA GLU A 253 -16.17 7.84 -7.46
C GLU A 253 -15.57 9.16 -7.93
N TRP A 254 -16.17 9.82 -8.93
CA TRP A 254 -15.72 11.13 -9.37
C TRP A 254 -15.81 12.17 -8.25
N ASN A 255 -16.95 12.24 -7.56
CA ASN A 255 -17.13 13.18 -6.45
C ASN A 255 -16.14 12.90 -5.31
N PHE A 256 -15.93 11.63 -4.97
CA PHE A 256 -14.94 11.22 -3.98
C PHE A 256 -13.52 11.62 -4.38
N LEU A 257 -13.09 11.24 -5.58
CA LEU A 257 -11.74 11.53 -6.08
C LEU A 257 -11.50 13.02 -6.26
N LYS A 258 -12.49 13.79 -6.73
CA LYS A 258 -12.41 15.25 -6.85
C LYS A 258 -12.30 15.93 -5.49
N SER A 259 -12.96 15.41 -4.46
CA SER A 259 -12.81 15.91 -3.09
C SER A 259 -11.41 15.60 -2.57
N ALA A 260 -10.97 14.34 -2.69
CA ALA A 260 -9.63 13.92 -2.29
C ALA A 260 -8.53 14.69 -3.04
N SER A 261 -8.69 14.96 -4.33
CA SER A 261 -7.67 15.64 -5.13
C SER A 261 -7.43 17.08 -4.65
N LYS A 262 -8.44 17.75 -4.10
CA LYS A 262 -8.28 19.06 -3.47
C LYS A 262 -7.48 18.97 -2.17
N ILE A 263 -7.76 17.97 -1.34
CA ILE A 263 -7.07 17.75 -0.06
C ILE A 263 -5.59 17.42 -0.30
N PHE A 264 -5.32 16.49 -1.20
CA PHE A 264 -3.96 16.04 -1.52
C PHE A 264 -3.24 16.92 -2.55
N GLN A 265 -3.87 17.99 -3.04
CA GLN A 265 -3.36 18.85 -4.10
C GLN A 265 -2.91 18.09 -5.35
N GLN A 266 -3.60 16.99 -5.68
CA GLN A 266 -3.34 16.18 -6.86
C GLN A 266 -4.18 16.66 -8.04
N LYS A 267 -3.63 16.58 -9.25
CA LYS A 267 -4.36 16.87 -10.48
C LYS A 267 -4.93 15.58 -11.05
N ILE A 268 -6.25 15.53 -11.23
CA ILE A 268 -6.93 14.42 -11.90
C ILE A 268 -7.39 14.88 -13.28
N SER A 269 -6.97 14.18 -14.32
CA SER A 269 -7.48 14.41 -15.68
C SER A 269 -8.84 13.71 -15.85
N LEU A 270 -9.85 14.46 -16.28
CA LEU A 270 -11.17 13.91 -16.63
C LEU A 270 -11.07 12.79 -17.67
N LYS A 271 -10.24 12.98 -18.72
CA LYS A 271 -10.04 11.97 -19.76
C LYS A 271 -9.50 10.66 -19.18
N LEU A 272 -8.52 10.75 -18.28
CA LEU A 272 -7.94 9.57 -17.62
C LEU A 272 -8.94 8.91 -16.69
N PHE A 273 -9.73 9.69 -15.96
CA PHE A 273 -10.80 9.16 -15.11
C PHE A 273 -11.79 8.32 -15.92
N PHE A 274 -12.36 8.85 -17.00
CA PHE A 274 -13.29 8.10 -17.84
C PHE A 274 -12.67 6.84 -18.47
N LEU A 275 -11.40 6.92 -18.89
CA LEU A 275 -10.69 5.76 -19.42
C LEU A 275 -10.48 4.68 -18.35
N SER A 276 -10.08 5.07 -17.14
CA SER A 276 -9.93 4.16 -16.01
C SER A 276 -11.27 3.52 -15.63
N GLU A 277 -12.35 4.30 -15.57
CA GLU A 277 -13.67 3.80 -15.20
C GLU A 277 -14.25 2.77 -16.17
N GLY A 278 -13.96 2.89 -17.47
CA GLY A 278 -14.34 1.86 -18.44
C GLY A 278 -13.69 0.49 -18.17
N ILE A 279 -12.49 0.47 -17.59
CA ILE A 279 -11.71 -0.75 -17.32
C ILE A 279 -11.90 -1.21 -15.86
N HIS A 280 -12.24 -0.30 -14.95
CA HIS A 280 -12.20 -0.53 -13.52
C HIS A 280 -13.11 -1.69 -13.04
N PRO A 281 -14.38 -1.84 -13.48
CA PRO A 281 -15.20 -2.98 -13.06
C PRO A 281 -14.60 -4.33 -13.45
N PHE A 282 -14.06 -4.45 -14.67
CA PHE A 282 -13.38 -5.66 -15.12
C PHE A 282 -12.13 -5.94 -14.28
N TYR A 283 -11.33 -4.90 -14.04
CA TYR A 283 -10.13 -4.99 -13.22
C TYR A 283 -10.43 -5.46 -11.79
N ILE A 284 -11.43 -4.89 -11.12
CA ILE A 284 -11.83 -5.26 -9.75
C ILE A 284 -12.28 -6.72 -9.68
N VAL A 285 -13.13 -7.16 -10.61
CA VAL A 285 -13.64 -8.54 -10.63
C VAL A 285 -12.50 -9.53 -10.93
N CYS A 286 -11.67 -9.23 -11.95
CA CYS A 286 -10.53 -10.09 -12.28
C CYS A 286 -9.53 -10.17 -11.12
N MET A 287 -9.12 -9.04 -10.52
CA MET A 287 -8.14 -9.06 -9.43
C MET A 287 -8.71 -9.66 -8.14
N GLY A 288 -9.99 -9.46 -7.84
CA GLY A 288 -10.66 -10.10 -6.71
C GLY A 288 -10.61 -11.63 -6.81
N LEU A 289 -10.84 -12.17 -8.01
CA LEU A 289 -10.76 -13.61 -8.26
C LEU A 289 -9.31 -14.12 -8.25
N LEU A 290 -8.42 -13.48 -9.03
CA LEU A 290 -7.03 -13.90 -9.18
C LEU A 290 -6.25 -13.80 -7.86
N GLY A 291 -6.54 -12.80 -7.02
CA GLY A 291 -5.92 -12.63 -5.71
C GLY A 291 -6.23 -13.73 -4.71
N VAL A 292 -7.36 -14.43 -4.88
CA VAL A 292 -7.75 -15.57 -4.05
C VAL A 292 -7.16 -16.88 -4.59
N LEU A 293 -7.08 -17.02 -5.91
CA LEU A 293 -6.75 -18.27 -6.59
C LEU A 293 -5.27 -18.45 -6.93
N LEU A 294 -4.56 -17.37 -7.27
CA LEU A 294 -3.20 -17.47 -7.79
C LEU A 294 -2.13 -17.31 -6.69
N PRO A 295 -1.03 -18.08 -6.78
CA PRO A 295 0.18 -17.75 -6.03
C PRO A 295 0.76 -16.41 -6.51
N PHE A 296 1.50 -15.73 -5.63
CA PHE A 296 2.27 -14.56 -6.03
C PHE A 296 3.77 -14.86 -6.01
N GLN A 297 4.52 -14.09 -6.80
CA GLN A 297 5.98 -14.15 -6.84
C GLN A 297 6.57 -12.95 -6.11
N TRP A 298 7.62 -13.16 -5.33
CA TRP A 298 8.32 -12.11 -4.61
C TRP A 298 9.81 -12.44 -4.47
N HIS A 299 10.68 -11.55 -4.97
CA HIS A 299 12.14 -11.72 -4.97
C HIS A 299 12.60 -13.09 -5.52
N GLY A 300 12.00 -13.54 -6.62
CA GLY A 300 12.35 -14.80 -7.28
C GLY A 300 11.71 -16.06 -6.70
N GLU A 301 11.10 -15.99 -5.51
CA GLU A 301 10.40 -17.12 -4.89
C GLU A 301 8.89 -17.09 -5.21
N ILE A 302 8.29 -18.26 -5.41
CA ILE A 302 6.84 -18.43 -5.62
C ILE A 302 6.19 -18.81 -4.29
N TYR A 303 5.14 -18.08 -3.92
CA TYR A 303 4.44 -18.29 -2.67
C TYR A 303 3.00 -18.77 -2.91
N ARG A 304 2.68 -19.97 -2.39
CA ARG A 304 1.34 -20.56 -2.45
C ARG A 304 0.62 -20.46 -1.12
N ARG A 305 -0.71 -20.27 -1.18
CA ARG A 305 -1.59 -20.25 -0.01
C ARG A 305 -1.76 -21.68 0.53
N LYS A 306 -1.23 -21.98 1.72
CA LYS A 306 -1.55 -23.18 2.51
C LYS A 306 -2.11 -22.74 3.87
N SER A 307 -3.35 -23.16 4.18
CA SER A 307 -3.99 -22.97 5.49
C SER A 307 -3.84 -21.54 6.07
N THR A 308 -4.26 -20.54 5.30
CA THR A 308 -4.12 -19.09 5.51
C THR A 308 -2.73 -18.50 5.23
N LEU A 309 -1.63 -19.21 5.47
CA LEU A 309 -0.25 -18.70 5.29
C LEU A 309 0.26 -18.85 3.85
N TYR A 310 1.17 -17.97 3.44
CA TYR A 310 1.93 -18.10 2.19
C TYR A 310 3.29 -18.73 2.50
N PHE A 311 3.64 -19.82 1.83
CA PHE A 311 4.93 -20.51 1.97
C PHE A 311 5.63 -20.61 0.61
N PRO A 312 6.97 -20.56 0.58
CA PRO A 312 7.72 -20.77 -0.64
C PRO A 312 7.46 -22.19 -1.16
N THR A 313 7.30 -22.34 -2.47
CA THR A 313 7.30 -23.66 -3.10
C THR A 313 8.74 -24.14 -3.24
N GLY A 314 9.05 -25.28 -2.63
CA GLY A 314 10.30 -26.00 -2.86
C GLY A 314 10.43 -26.50 -4.29
#